data_AF-A0A6J3E365-F1
#
_entry.id   AF-A0A6J3E365-F1
#
_cell.length_a   1.000
_cell.length_b   1.000
_cell.length_c   1.000
_cell.angle_alpha   90.00
_cell.angle_beta   90.00
_cell.angle_gamma   90.00
#
_symmetry.space_group_name_H-M   'P 1'
#
loop_
_entity.id
_entity.type
_entity.pdbx_description
1 polymer ?
#
loop_
_entity_poly.entity_id
_entity_poly.type
_entity_poly.pdbx_seq_one_letter_code
_entity_poly.pdbx_strand_id
1 'polypeptide(L)'
;MAAVGECSLPAPWRPLSLTHVEYPAGDFSGQLLAYLSLGPIFIIVGFVTLIIFKRELHTISFLGGLAFNEGVNWLIKNVIREPRPCEEAHSTVTTKYGMPSSHSQFMWFFSVYSFLFLYLRVYLLYHTWSQVLYGGVAGSIMAIAWFAFTQEILTPLFPRIAAWPISEFFLIRDTSLIPNILWFEYTVTRAEARNRQRKLGTKLQ
;
A
#
# COMPACT_ATOMS: atom_id res chain seq x y z
N MET A 1 -25.62 8.94 -3.48
CA MET A 1 -25.70 8.90 -2.02
C MET A 1 -26.19 7.51 -1.66
N ALA A 2 -25.35 6.68 -1.03
CA ALA A 2 -25.82 5.40 -0.50
C ALA A 2 -26.94 5.70 0.50
N ALA A 3 -28.08 5.04 0.36
CA ALA A 3 -29.21 5.31 1.24
C ALA A 3 -28.82 4.88 2.67
N VAL A 4 -29.29 5.62 3.68
CA VAL A 4 -29.01 5.38 5.10
C VAL A 4 -29.29 3.92 5.55
N GLY A 5 -30.10 3.16 4.79
CA GLY A 5 -30.34 1.72 4.98
C GLY A 5 -29.30 0.74 4.39
N GLU A 6 -28.29 1.21 3.64
CA GLU A 6 -27.24 0.36 3.06
C GLU A 6 -26.02 0.20 4.00
N CYS A 7 -25.82 1.13 4.95
CA CYS A 7 -24.73 1.06 5.93
C CYS A 7 -25.01 0.10 7.10
N SER A 8 -26.19 -0.55 7.14
CA SER A 8 -26.68 -1.38 8.24
C SER A 8 -26.53 -2.90 8.04
N LEU A 9 -25.58 -3.36 7.21
CA LEU A 9 -25.29 -4.80 7.12
C LEU A 9 -24.46 -5.27 8.33
N PRO A 10 -24.87 -6.32 9.08
CA PRO A 10 -24.18 -6.83 10.26
C PRO A 10 -22.99 -7.73 9.88
N ALA A 11 -22.22 -7.35 8.86
CA ALA A 11 -21.01 -8.08 8.51
C ALA A 11 -19.85 -7.59 9.39
N PRO A 12 -19.12 -8.48 10.10
CA PRO A 12 -17.96 -8.06 10.86
C PRO A 12 -16.89 -7.55 9.88
N TRP A 13 -16.57 -6.25 9.97
CA TRP A 13 -15.49 -5.65 9.18
C TRP A 13 -14.14 -6.11 9.72
N ARG A 14 -13.22 -6.51 8.83
CA ARG A 14 -11.85 -6.88 9.20
C ARG A 14 -10.87 -5.86 8.62
N PRO A 15 -10.00 -5.25 9.45
CA PRO A 15 -8.94 -4.41 8.93
C PRO A 15 -7.81 -5.26 8.35
N LEU A 16 -7.25 -4.84 7.22
CA LEU A 16 -5.94 -5.32 6.78
C LEU A 16 -4.89 -4.91 7.83
N SER A 17 -4.08 -5.87 8.28
CA SER A 17 -3.06 -5.67 9.32
C SER A 17 -2.00 -4.61 8.97
N LEU A 18 -1.78 -4.37 7.68
CA LEU A 18 -0.76 -3.44 7.19
C LEU A 18 -1.22 -1.98 7.12
N THR A 19 -2.44 -1.71 6.67
CA THR A 19 -2.90 -0.35 6.34
C THR A 19 -4.27 0.01 6.93
N HIS A 20 -4.85 -0.86 7.75
CA HIS A 20 -6.16 -0.65 8.37
C HIS A 20 -7.29 -0.41 7.37
N VAL A 21 -7.14 -0.85 6.12
CA VAL A 21 -8.22 -0.85 5.12
C VAL A 21 -9.22 -1.92 5.53
N GLU A 22 -10.46 -1.51 5.76
CA GLU A 22 -11.55 -2.39 6.20
C GLU A 22 -12.25 -3.04 5.00
N TYR A 23 -12.59 -4.32 5.13
CA TYR A 23 -13.39 -5.06 4.16
C TYR A 23 -14.40 -5.96 4.88
N PRO A 24 -15.56 -6.27 4.25
CA PRO A 24 -16.54 -7.17 4.86
C PRO A 24 -15.98 -8.58 4.97
N ALA A 25 -16.04 -9.19 6.17
CA ALA A 25 -15.54 -10.55 6.36
C ALA A 25 -16.39 -11.57 5.56
N GLY A 26 -15.69 -12.43 4.81
CA GLY A 26 -16.31 -13.50 4.02
C GLY A 26 -16.49 -13.19 2.53
N ASP A 27 -16.15 -11.97 2.09
CA ASP A 27 -16.18 -11.60 0.67
C ASP A 27 -14.77 -11.57 0.06
N PHE A 28 -14.51 -12.49 -0.89
CA PHE A 28 -13.25 -12.55 -1.63
C PHE A 28 -13.02 -11.30 -2.49
N SER A 29 -14.09 -10.73 -3.06
CA SER A 29 -13.97 -9.54 -3.90
C SER A 29 -13.56 -8.31 -3.09
N GLY A 30 -14.15 -8.12 -1.91
CA GLY A 30 -13.75 -7.10 -0.95
C GLY A 30 -12.30 -7.24 -0.48
N GLN A 31 -11.85 -8.47 -0.20
CA GLN A 31 -10.45 -8.72 0.18
C GLN A 31 -9.47 -8.39 -0.95
N LEU A 32 -9.78 -8.78 -2.19
CA LEU A 32 -8.95 -8.46 -3.36
C LEU A 32 -8.87 -6.95 -3.59
N LEU A 33 -10.01 -6.25 -3.53
CA LEU A 33 -10.07 -4.78 -3.67
C LEU A 33 -9.30 -4.06 -2.57
N ALA A 34 -9.32 -4.57 -1.33
CA ALA A 34 -8.55 -4.02 -0.23
C ALA A 34 -7.04 -4.11 -0.51
N TYR A 35 -6.54 -5.22 -1.06
CA TYR A 35 -5.14 -5.32 -1.50
C TYR A 35 -4.82 -4.42 -2.69
N LEU A 36 -5.70 -4.33 -3.68
CA LEU A 36 -5.49 -3.44 -4.85
C LEU A 36 -5.45 -1.96 -4.44
N SER A 37 -6.15 -1.58 -3.38
CA SER A 37 -6.11 -0.21 -2.83
C SER A 37 -4.73 0.21 -2.32
N LEU A 38 -3.83 -0.74 -2.07
CA LEU A 38 -2.43 -0.47 -1.69
C LEU A 38 -1.56 0.02 -2.86
N GLY A 39 -2.08 -0.02 -4.09
CA GLY A 39 -1.37 0.39 -5.31
C GLY A 39 -0.61 1.72 -5.22
N PRO A 40 -1.20 2.81 -4.68
CA PRO A 40 -0.52 4.11 -4.55
C PRO A 40 0.79 4.05 -3.75
N ILE A 41 0.84 3.24 -2.69
CA ILE A 41 2.06 3.09 -1.86
C ILE A 41 3.17 2.45 -2.70
N PHE A 42 2.86 1.37 -3.43
CA PHE A 42 3.82 0.71 -4.31
C PHE A 42 4.30 1.62 -5.44
N ILE A 43 3.40 2.44 -6.01
CA ILE A 43 3.75 3.43 -7.03
C ILE A 43 4.76 4.44 -6.47
N ILE A 44 4.51 5.01 -5.28
CA ILE A 44 5.42 5.99 -4.66
C ILE A 44 6.78 5.36 -4.36
N VAL A 45 6.82 4.17 -3.78
CA VAL A 45 8.08 3.43 -3.51
C VAL A 45 8.84 3.15 -4.81
N GLY A 46 8.13 2.77 -5.87
CA GLY A 46 8.71 2.59 -7.20
C GLY A 46 9.35 3.87 -7.74
N PHE A 47 8.66 5.02 -7.62
CA PHE A 47 9.22 6.32 -8.03
C PHE A 47 10.46 6.69 -7.23
N VAL A 48 10.43 6.58 -5.90
CA VAL A 48 11.59 6.88 -5.05
C VAL A 48 12.79 6.02 -5.46
N THR A 49 12.56 4.73 -5.71
CA THR A 49 13.59 3.81 -6.19
C THR A 49 14.15 4.27 -7.54
N LEU A 50 13.29 4.56 -8.52
CA LEU A 50 13.73 5.05 -9.84
C LEU A 50 14.49 6.38 -9.77
N ILE A 51 14.11 7.28 -8.87
CA ILE A 51 14.81 8.57 -8.67
C ILE A 51 16.21 8.33 -8.12
N ILE A 52 16.36 7.46 -7.12
CA ILE A 52 17.68 7.13 -6.54
C ILE A 52 18.62 6.55 -7.59
N PHE A 53 18.13 5.60 -8.41
CA PHE A 53 18.95 4.89 -9.39
C PHE A 53 19.20 5.66 -10.68
N LYS A 54 18.16 6.30 -11.25
CA LYS A 54 18.27 6.98 -12.55
C LYS A 54 18.51 8.48 -12.45
N ARG A 55 18.09 9.13 -11.37
CA ARG A 55 18.22 10.60 -11.16
C ARG A 55 17.72 11.44 -12.36
N GLU A 56 16.69 10.96 -13.06
CA GLU A 56 16.12 11.66 -14.22
C GLU A 56 15.07 12.72 -13.81
N LEU A 57 15.19 13.93 -14.35
CA LEU A 57 14.29 15.06 -14.07
C LEU A 57 12.83 14.77 -14.42
N HIS A 58 12.57 14.01 -15.49
CA HIS A 58 11.21 13.62 -15.86
C HIS A 58 10.53 12.80 -14.77
N THR A 59 11.25 11.86 -14.15
CA THR A 59 10.73 11.00 -13.07
C THR A 59 10.48 11.82 -11.81
N ILE A 60 11.39 12.76 -11.48
CA ILE A 60 11.24 13.67 -10.34
C ILE A 60 10.03 14.59 -10.54
N SER A 61 9.87 15.16 -11.74
CA SER A 61 8.73 16.00 -12.09
C SER A 61 7.41 15.26 -12.02
N PHE A 62 7.36 13.99 -12.46
CA PHE A 62 6.15 13.18 -12.34
C PHE A 62 5.78 12.92 -10.87
N LEU A 63 6.74 12.55 -10.02
CA LEU A 63 6.48 12.42 -8.58
C LEU A 63 6.02 13.75 -7.96
N GLY A 64 6.61 14.87 -8.36
CA GLY A 64 6.15 16.21 -7.96
C GLY A 64 4.71 16.50 -8.39
N GLY A 65 4.32 16.08 -9.58
CA GLY A 65 2.95 16.15 -10.08
C GLY A 65 1.96 15.32 -9.25
N LEU A 66 2.35 14.10 -8.84
CA LEU A 66 1.54 13.26 -7.95
C LEU A 66 1.35 13.92 -6.57
N ALA A 67 2.41 14.49 -6.01
CA ALA A 67 2.35 15.21 -4.73
C ALA A 67 1.47 16.47 -4.83
N PHE A 68 1.59 17.24 -5.91
CA PHE A 68 0.73 18.39 -6.17
C PHE A 68 -0.74 17.97 -6.32
N ASN A 69 -1.02 16.89 -7.03
CA ASN A 69 -2.36 16.35 -7.19
C ASN A 69 -3.00 15.97 -5.85
N GLU A 70 -2.25 15.34 -4.93
CA GLU A 70 -2.76 15.05 -3.59
C GLU A 70 -2.99 16.34 -2.78
N GLY A 71 -2.11 17.35 -2.92
CA GLY A 71 -2.32 18.67 -2.32
C GLY A 71 -3.60 19.35 -2.81
N VAL A 72 -3.89 19.26 -4.11
CA VAL A 72 -5.15 19.75 -4.70
C VAL A 72 -6.34 18.93 -4.20
N ASN A 73 -6.23 17.61 -4.10
CA ASN A 73 -7.28 16.76 -3.53
C ASN A 73 -7.63 17.21 -2.11
N TRP A 74 -6.61 17.38 -1.26
CA TRP A 74 -6.76 17.86 0.11
C TRP A 74 -7.41 19.24 0.16
N LEU A 75 -7.00 20.18 -0.70
CA LEU A 75 -7.59 21.51 -0.77
C LEU A 75 -9.09 21.44 -1.12
N ILE A 76 -9.45 20.71 -2.17
CA ILE A 76 -10.84 20.59 -2.62
C ILE A 76 -11.71 19.94 -1.52
N LYS A 77 -11.19 18.91 -0.84
CA LYS A 77 -11.90 18.28 0.30
C LYS A 77 -12.24 19.28 1.40
N ASN A 78 -11.31 20.19 1.70
CA ASN A 78 -11.51 21.22 2.72
C ASN A 78 -12.42 22.36 2.25
N VAL A 79 -12.63 22.51 0.93
CA VAL A 79 -13.57 23.48 0.34
C VAL A 79 -14.99 22.93 0.27
N ILE A 80 -15.18 21.73 -0.30
CA ILE A 80 -16.52 21.14 -0.54
C ILE A 80 -17.13 20.60 0.75
N ARG A 81 -16.32 19.97 1.62
CA ARG A 81 -16.74 19.45 2.93
C ARG A 81 -17.94 18.51 2.89
N GLU A 82 -18.04 17.67 1.86
CA GLU A 82 -19.13 16.69 1.75
C GLU A 82 -18.96 15.57 2.79
N PRO A 83 -20.02 15.25 3.56
CA PRO A 83 -19.99 14.14 4.52
C PRO A 83 -19.88 12.79 3.81
N ARG A 84 -19.27 11.81 4.48
CA ARG A 84 -19.12 10.45 3.94
C ARG A 84 -20.44 9.68 4.07
N PRO A 85 -20.76 8.74 3.15
CA PRO A 85 -22.02 8.00 3.20
C PRO A 85 -22.23 7.14 4.48
N CYS A 86 -21.16 6.58 5.06
CA CYS A 86 -21.23 5.73 6.27
C CYS A 86 -20.16 6.17 7.30
N GLU A 87 -20.30 7.36 7.89
CA GLU A 87 -19.32 7.91 8.85
C GLU A 87 -19.16 7.04 10.11
N GLU A 88 -20.27 6.46 10.62
CA GLU A 88 -20.26 5.65 11.85
C GLU A 88 -19.73 4.21 11.65
N ALA A 89 -19.80 3.68 10.42
CA ALA A 89 -19.37 2.30 10.13
C ALA A 89 -17.84 2.15 10.06
N HIS A 90 -17.11 3.24 9.80
CA HIS A 90 -15.67 3.21 9.50
C HIS A 90 -14.86 4.04 10.50
N SER A 91 -14.75 3.54 11.74
CA SER A 91 -14.05 4.24 12.83
C SER A 91 -12.54 4.44 12.62
N THR A 92 -11.93 3.72 11.69
CA THR A 92 -10.49 3.76 11.40
C THR A 92 -10.10 4.81 10.34
N VAL A 93 -11.08 5.42 9.65
CA VAL A 93 -10.76 6.35 8.58
C VAL A 93 -10.49 7.75 9.13
N THR A 94 -9.26 8.22 8.94
CA THR A 94 -8.74 9.46 9.54
C THR A 94 -9.30 10.76 8.95
N THR A 95 -9.99 10.73 7.80
CA THR A 95 -10.45 11.95 7.13
C THR A 95 -11.97 12.11 7.22
N LYS A 96 -12.44 13.26 7.74
CA LYS A 96 -13.87 13.57 7.92
C LYS A 96 -14.66 13.74 6.61
N TYR A 97 -14.01 14.21 5.54
CA TYR A 97 -14.68 14.53 4.27
C TYR A 97 -14.53 13.41 3.22
N GLY A 98 -15.57 13.21 2.40
CA GLY A 98 -15.64 12.14 1.41
C GLY A 98 -15.19 12.55 -0.01
N MET A 99 -15.46 13.78 -0.41
CA MET A 99 -15.29 14.22 -1.80
C MET A 99 -14.22 15.29 -1.94
N PRO A 100 -13.32 15.21 -2.95
CA PRO A 100 -13.14 14.10 -3.91
C PRO A 100 -12.38 12.89 -3.34
N SER A 101 -12.58 11.69 -3.88
CA SER A 101 -11.83 10.49 -3.48
C SER A 101 -10.31 10.62 -3.77
N SER A 102 -9.46 10.54 -2.74
CA SER A 102 -7.97 10.59 -2.89
C SER A 102 -7.47 9.47 -3.79
N HIS A 103 -7.90 8.23 -3.53
CA HIS A 103 -7.46 7.06 -4.30
C HIS A 103 -7.84 7.19 -5.78
N SER A 104 -9.08 7.61 -6.06
CA SER A 104 -9.54 7.79 -7.44
C SER A 104 -8.75 8.89 -8.14
N GLN A 105 -8.59 10.05 -7.50
CA GLN A 105 -7.87 11.17 -8.09
C GLN A 105 -6.38 10.84 -8.33
N PHE A 106 -5.74 10.13 -7.40
CA PHE A 106 -4.35 9.67 -7.54
C PHE A 106 -4.21 8.72 -8.74
N MET A 107 -5.05 7.68 -8.83
CA MET A 107 -4.97 6.66 -9.87
C MET A 107 -5.29 7.24 -11.26
N TRP A 108 -6.25 8.16 -11.36
CA TRP A 108 -6.56 8.85 -12.61
C TRP A 108 -5.41 9.73 -13.08
N PHE A 109 -4.81 10.52 -12.18
CA PHE A 109 -3.64 11.32 -12.52
C PHE A 109 -2.50 10.44 -13.02
N PHE A 110 -2.15 9.38 -12.28
CA PHE A 110 -1.09 8.45 -12.65
C PHE A 110 -1.34 7.80 -14.02
N SER A 111 -2.57 7.33 -14.26
CA SER A 111 -2.92 6.64 -15.51
C SER A 111 -2.89 7.57 -16.72
N VAL A 112 -3.50 8.75 -16.61
CA VAL A 112 -3.53 9.74 -17.71
C VAL A 112 -2.12 10.22 -18.03
N TYR A 113 -1.33 10.59 -17.02
CA TYR A 113 0.04 11.03 -17.23
C TYR A 113 0.90 9.94 -17.88
N SER A 114 0.79 8.69 -17.38
CA SER A 114 1.54 7.55 -17.94
C SER A 114 1.13 7.29 -19.40
N PHE A 115 -0.16 7.35 -19.71
CA PHE A 115 -0.65 7.20 -21.07
C PHE A 115 -0.11 8.29 -21.99
N LEU A 116 -0.18 9.56 -21.58
CA LEU A 116 0.37 10.68 -22.35
C LEU A 116 1.88 10.54 -22.56
N PHE A 117 2.61 10.09 -21.55
CA PHE A 117 4.03 9.81 -21.67
C PHE A 117 4.32 8.71 -22.70
N LEU A 118 3.58 7.60 -22.66
CA LEU A 118 3.71 6.52 -23.66
C LEU A 118 3.34 7.00 -25.06
N TYR A 119 2.28 7.79 -25.19
CA TYR A 119 1.88 8.41 -26.45
C TYR A 119 3.01 9.28 -27.02
N LEU A 120 3.63 10.14 -26.20
CA LEU A 120 4.78 10.95 -26.63
C LEU A 120 5.96 10.09 -27.09
N ARG A 121 6.23 8.96 -26.44
CA ARG A 121 7.28 8.02 -26.88
C ARG A 121 6.99 7.41 -28.24
N VAL A 122 5.73 7.10 -28.52
CA VAL A 122 5.32 6.59 -29.84
C VAL A 122 5.36 7.71 -30.89
N TYR A 123 4.84 8.89 -30.56
CA TYR A 123 4.81 10.05 -31.46
C TYR A 123 6.21 10.50 -31.90
N LEU A 124 7.17 10.52 -30.97
CA LEU A 124 8.58 10.85 -31.25
C LEU A 124 9.37 9.68 -31.88
N LEU A 125 8.69 8.61 -32.32
CA LEU A 125 9.28 7.45 -32.99
C LEU A 125 10.32 6.68 -32.16
N TYR A 126 10.30 6.79 -30.83
CA TYR A 126 11.12 5.95 -29.96
C TYR A 126 10.58 4.52 -29.86
N HIS A 127 9.26 4.36 -29.96
CA HIS A 127 8.59 3.07 -29.87
C HIS A 127 7.41 2.97 -30.85
N THR A 128 6.99 1.75 -31.17
CA THR A 128 5.72 1.50 -31.88
C THR A 128 4.62 1.06 -30.91
N TRP A 129 3.35 1.24 -31.29
CA TRP A 129 2.21 0.74 -30.50
C TRP A 129 2.31 -0.76 -30.22
N SER A 130 2.77 -1.55 -31.20
CA SER A 130 3.00 -2.98 -31.02
C SER A 130 4.04 -3.25 -29.94
N GLN A 131 5.18 -2.55 -29.94
CA GLN A 131 6.20 -2.71 -28.90
C GLN A 131 5.68 -2.38 -27.50
N VAL A 132 4.90 -1.30 -27.36
CA VAL A 132 4.28 -0.92 -26.09
C VAL A 132 3.29 -1.99 -25.61
N LEU A 133 2.44 -2.51 -26.51
CA LEU A 133 1.47 -3.55 -26.18
C LEU A 133 2.14 -4.88 -25.80
N TYR A 134 3.11 -5.35 -26.59
CA TYR A 134 3.85 -6.58 -26.27
C TYR A 134 4.63 -6.44 -24.97
N GLY A 135 5.24 -5.28 -24.71
CA GLY A 135 5.89 -4.98 -23.44
C GLY A 135 4.93 -5.05 -22.25
N GLY A 136 3.73 -4.48 -22.39
CA GLY A 136 2.69 -4.55 -21.37
C GLY A 136 2.22 -5.99 -21.09
N VAL A 137 1.96 -6.77 -22.15
CA VAL A 137 1.54 -8.18 -22.03
C VAL A 137 2.63 -9.03 -21.39
N ALA A 138 3.86 -8.94 -21.89
CA ALA A 138 4.99 -9.69 -21.34
C ALA A 138 5.25 -9.34 -19.87
N GLY A 139 5.20 -8.05 -19.52
CA GLY A 139 5.33 -7.59 -18.14
C GLY A 139 4.24 -8.11 -17.23
N SER A 140 2.99 -8.13 -17.70
CA SER A 140 1.84 -8.63 -16.94
C SER A 140 1.95 -10.13 -16.65
N ILE A 141 2.33 -10.92 -17.66
CA ILE A 141 2.57 -12.37 -17.52
C ILE A 141 3.70 -12.63 -16.52
N MET A 142 4.82 -11.91 -16.64
CA MET A 142 5.95 -12.04 -15.74
C MET A 142 5.58 -11.70 -14.29
N ALA A 143 4.79 -10.64 -14.08
CA ALA A 143 4.35 -10.23 -12.75
C ALA A 143 3.47 -11.30 -12.09
N ILE A 144 2.50 -11.87 -12.83
CA ILE A 144 1.64 -12.95 -12.33
C ILE A 144 2.47 -14.20 -12.00
N ALA A 145 3.37 -14.58 -12.91
CA ALA A 145 4.25 -15.73 -12.70
C ALA A 145 5.16 -15.55 -11.48
N TRP A 146 5.75 -14.36 -11.31
CA TRP A 146 6.61 -14.05 -10.16
C TRP A 146 5.85 -14.01 -8.84
N PHE A 147 4.63 -13.48 -8.84
CA PHE A 147 3.75 -13.50 -7.68
C PHE A 147 3.43 -14.94 -7.27
N ALA A 148 3.00 -15.78 -8.22
CA ALA A 148 2.72 -17.19 -7.96
C ALA A 148 3.96 -17.95 -7.45
N PHE A 149 5.13 -17.72 -8.06
CA PHE A 149 6.41 -18.27 -7.59
C PHE A 149 6.71 -17.87 -6.15
N THR A 150 6.50 -16.59 -5.81
CA THR A 150 6.74 -16.10 -4.44
C THR A 150 5.79 -16.76 -3.45
N GLN A 151 4.49 -16.83 -3.78
CA GLN A 151 3.48 -17.39 -2.87
C GLN A 151 3.62 -18.91 -2.68
N GLU A 152 3.83 -19.66 -3.75
CA GLU A 152 3.82 -21.13 -3.72
C GLU A 152 5.18 -21.73 -3.36
N ILE A 153 6.28 -21.08 -3.76
CA ILE A 153 7.63 -21.63 -3.59
C ILE A 153 8.42 -20.89 -2.52
N LEU A 154 8.44 -19.56 -2.52
CA LEU A 154 9.26 -18.81 -1.56
C LEU A 154 8.64 -18.72 -0.17
N THR A 155 7.34 -18.47 -0.04
CA THR A 155 6.65 -18.38 1.26
C THR A 155 6.90 -19.59 2.18
N PRO A 156 6.79 -20.86 1.73
CA PRO A 156 7.10 -22.00 2.61
C PRO A 156 8.61 -22.11 2.96
N LEU A 157 9.48 -21.46 2.20
CA LEU A 157 10.93 -21.43 2.45
C LEU A 157 11.36 -20.26 3.34
N PHE A 158 10.53 -19.22 3.53
CA PHE A 158 10.86 -18.04 4.33
C PHE A 158 11.37 -18.36 5.74
N PRO A 159 10.80 -19.31 6.51
CA PRO A 159 11.32 -19.65 7.84
C PRO A 159 12.76 -20.20 7.79
N ARG A 160 13.10 -20.95 6.74
CA ARG A 160 14.45 -21.50 6.57
C ARG A 160 15.44 -20.43 6.13
N ILE A 161 15.02 -19.53 5.24
CA ILE A 161 15.84 -18.42 4.77
C ILE A 161 16.12 -17.42 5.90
N ALA A 162 15.12 -17.10 6.72
CA ALA A 162 15.28 -16.21 7.87
C ALA A 162 16.24 -16.75 8.93
N ALA A 163 16.41 -18.08 9.02
CA ALA A 163 17.35 -18.73 9.92
C ALA A 163 18.81 -18.74 9.41
N TRP A 164 19.10 -18.23 8.21
CA TRP A 164 20.47 -18.20 7.69
C TRP A 164 21.33 -17.15 8.40
N PRO A 165 22.65 -17.39 8.56
CA PRO A 165 23.56 -16.43 9.20
C PRO A 165 23.58 -15.06 8.52
N ILE A 166 23.39 -15.02 7.19
CA ILE A 166 23.34 -13.76 6.44
C ILE A 166 22.06 -12.99 6.73
N SER A 167 20.94 -13.69 6.90
CA SER A 167 19.66 -13.11 7.27
C SER A 167 19.71 -12.57 8.69
N GLU A 168 20.36 -13.30 9.61
CA GLU A 168 20.62 -12.83 10.98
C GLU A 168 21.52 -11.58 10.99
N PHE A 169 22.58 -11.56 10.17
CA PHE A 169 23.47 -10.40 10.04
C PHE A 169 22.74 -9.14 9.57
N PHE A 170 21.84 -9.26 8.58
CA PHE A 170 21.01 -8.16 8.09
C PHE A 170 19.73 -7.93 8.92
N LEU A 171 19.53 -8.70 9.99
CA LEU A 171 18.33 -8.66 10.83
C LEU A 171 17.03 -8.86 10.03
N ILE A 172 17.08 -9.68 8.97
CA ILE A 172 15.93 -10.06 8.15
C ILE A 172 14.99 -10.94 9.00
N ARG A 173 13.70 -10.59 9.02
CA ARG A 173 12.69 -11.29 9.83
C ARG A 173 11.59 -11.86 8.95
N ASP A 174 11.10 -13.03 9.34
CA ASP A 174 9.87 -13.60 8.81
C ASP A 174 8.71 -13.28 9.77
N THR A 175 7.68 -12.58 9.28
CA THR A 175 6.47 -12.23 10.03
C THR A 175 5.22 -12.91 9.47
N SER A 176 5.38 -13.86 8.55
CA SER A 176 4.27 -14.45 7.78
C SER A 176 3.22 -15.14 8.67
N LEU A 177 3.62 -15.61 9.85
CA LEU A 177 2.74 -16.28 10.83
C LEU A 177 2.19 -15.35 11.91
N ILE A 178 2.58 -14.06 11.94
CA ILE A 178 2.18 -13.11 12.98
C ILE A 178 0.94 -12.34 12.50
N PRO A 179 -0.24 -12.52 13.12
CA PRO A 179 -1.48 -11.91 12.63
C PRO A 179 -1.51 -10.38 12.77
N ASN A 180 -0.91 -9.84 13.83
CA ASN A 180 -0.77 -8.39 14.05
C ASN A 180 0.63 -8.07 14.57
N ILE A 181 1.49 -7.62 13.66
CA ILE A 181 2.88 -7.31 13.96
C ILE A 181 3.02 -6.15 14.95
N LEU A 182 2.21 -5.09 14.81
CA LEU A 182 2.31 -3.89 15.64
C LEU A 182 1.97 -4.21 17.10
N TRP A 183 0.91 -5.00 17.33
CA TRP A 183 0.55 -5.43 18.68
C TRP A 183 1.59 -6.38 19.28
N PHE A 184 2.10 -7.33 18.48
CA PHE A 184 3.15 -8.24 18.92
C PHE A 184 4.41 -7.48 19.35
N GLU A 185 4.92 -6.58 18.52
CA GLU A 185 6.11 -5.78 18.83
C GLU A 185 5.90 -4.86 20.04
N TYR A 186 4.73 -4.22 20.15
CA TYR A 186 4.38 -3.38 21.31
C TYR A 186 4.42 -4.18 22.62
N THR A 187 3.77 -5.35 22.65
CA THR A 187 3.66 -6.16 23.88
C THR A 187 5.00 -6.72 24.32
N VAL A 188 5.80 -7.25 23.39
CA VAL A 188 7.15 -7.78 23.67
C VAL A 188 8.07 -6.67 24.18
N THR A 189 8.07 -5.51 23.51
CA THR A 189 8.92 -4.37 23.89
C THR A 189 8.55 -3.85 25.28
N ARG A 190 7.24 -3.70 25.57
CA ARG A 190 6.74 -3.25 26.87
C ARG A 190 7.07 -4.23 28.00
N ALA A 191 6.96 -5.53 27.74
CA ALA A 191 7.30 -6.58 28.71
C ALA A 191 8.80 -6.58 29.03
N GLU A 192 9.65 -6.51 28.02
CA GLU A 192 11.11 -6.47 28.19
C GLU A 192 11.57 -5.22 28.94
N ALA A 193 11.00 -4.05 28.63
CA ALA A 193 11.28 -2.80 29.35
C ALA A 193 10.94 -2.92 30.85
N ARG A 194 9.78 -3.49 31.20
CA ARG A 194 9.37 -3.74 32.59
C ARG A 194 10.30 -4.73 33.29
N ASN A 195 10.71 -5.79 32.61
CA ASN A 195 11.63 -6.78 33.16
C ASN A 195 13.00 -6.17 33.47
N ARG A 196 13.52 -5.30 32.60
CA ARG A 196 14.77 -4.58 32.83
C ARG A 196 14.65 -3.59 33.99
N GLN A 197 13.55 -2.82 34.06
CA GLN A 197 13.30 -1.91 35.18
C GLN A 197 13.28 -2.64 36.53
N ARG A 198 12.63 -3.81 36.60
CA ARG A 198 12.63 -4.65 37.81
C ARG A 198 14.05 -5.08 38.20
N LYS A 199 14.86 -5.56 37.25
CA LYS A 199 16.26 -5.97 37.48
C LYS A 199 17.17 -4.82 37.91
N LEU A 200 16.93 -3.60 37.41
CA LEU A 200 17.64 -2.40 37.84
C LEU A 200 17.25 -2.00 39.28
N GLY A 201 15.96 -2.05 39.61
CA GLY A 201 15.48 -1.76 40.97
C GLY A 201 16.01 -2.75 42.03
N THR A 202 16.19 -4.02 41.69
CA THR A 202 16.79 -5.02 42.60
C THR A 202 18.30 -4.89 42.77
N LYS A 203 19.01 -4.21 41.85
CA LYS A 203 20.46 -3.96 41.95
C LYS A 203 20.81 -2.69 42.73
N LEU A 204 19.83 -1.84 43.00
CA LEU A 204 19.98 -0.56 43.71
C LEU A 204 19.53 -0.65 45.19
N GLN A 205 19.12 -1.83 45.65
CA GLN A 205 18.94 -2.20 47.06
C GLN A 205 20.12 -3.06 47.52
#